data_AF-A0A7L9ACF1-F1
#
_entry.id   AF-A0A7L9ACF1-F1
#
_cell.length_a   1.000
_cell.length_b   1.000
_cell.length_c   1.000
_cell.angle_alpha   90.00
_cell.angle_beta   90.00
_cell.angle_gamma   90.00
#
_symmetry.space_group_name_H-M   'P 1'
#
loop_
_entity.id
_entity.type
_entity.pdbx_description
1 polymer ?
#
loop_
_entity_poly.entity_id
_entity_poly.type
_entity_poly.pdbx_seq_one_letter_code
_entity_poly.pdbx_strand_id
1 'polypeptide(L)'
;EGIDTTNACYGGTAALFNAINWVESSSWDGRKAIVVAGDIAVYGKGPARPTGGAGAVAMLIGPDAPLVFDCGVRASYMTHAYDFYKPDLASEFPYVDGKLSIQCYLSALDHCYNLFCKKMRKVDPEFKGLLSLDGMLFHSPYCKLVQK
;
A
#
# COMPACT_ATOMS: atom_id res chain seq x y z
N GLU A 1 6.47 8.56 -18.64
CA GLU A 1 5.33 7.79 -19.19
C GLU A 1 4.70 7.00 -18.06
N GLY A 2 3.40 6.74 -18.10
CA GLY A 2 2.67 6.05 -17.03
C GLY A 2 1.65 5.07 -17.62
N ILE A 3 1.48 3.93 -16.95
CA ILE A 3 0.51 2.89 -17.25
C ILE A 3 -0.10 2.39 -15.93
N ASP A 4 -1.01 1.44 -16.02
CA ASP A 4 -1.59 0.80 -14.85
C ASP A 4 -0.59 -0.14 -14.16
N THR A 5 -0.68 -0.20 -12.83
CA THR A 5 0.09 -1.14 -12.00
C THR A 5 -0.86 -1.86 -11.07
N THR A 6 -0.73 -3.19 -11.02
CA THR A 6 -1.73 -4.04 -10.38
C THR A 6 -1.06 -5.07 -9.51
N ASN A 7 -1.41 -5.05 -8.22
CA ASN A 7 -1.22 -6.16 -7.29
C ASN A 7 -2.20 -5.98 -6.12
N ALA A 8 -3.45 -6.42 -6.30
CA ALA A 8 -4.54 -6.18 -5.35
C ALA A 8 -4.55 -4.71 -4.86
N CYS A 9 -4.79 -4.48 -3.56
CA CYS A 9 -4.83 -3.16 -2.95
C CYS A 9 -3.50 -2.37 -2.99
N TYR A 10 -2.38 -2.97 -3.44
CA TYR A 10 -1.06 -2.34 -3.44
C TYR A 10 -0.79 -1.46 -4.69
N GLY A 11 -1.60 -1.58 -5.75
CA GLY A 11 -1.37 -0.88 -7.03
C GLY A 11 -1.19 0.63 -6.87
N GLY A 12 -2.02 1.29 -6.07
CA GLY A 12 -1.89 2.74 -5.81
C GLY A 12 -0.54 3.13 -5.19
N THR A 13 -0.04 2.34 -4.24
CA THR A 13 1.26 2.53 -3.61
C THR A 13 2.41 2.29 -4.60
N ALA A 14 2.29 1.28 -5.47
CA ALA A 14 3.27 1.03 -6.53
C ALA A 14 3.34 2.20 -7.52
N ALA A 15 2.18 2.73 -7.95
CA ALA A 15 2.10 3.89 -8.82
C ALA A 15 2.72 5.14 -8.17
N LEU A 16 2.46 5.33 -6.87
CA LEU A 16 3.03 6.42 -6.10
C LEU A 16 4.56 6.37 -6.06
N PHE A 17 5.14 5.20 -5.80
CA PHE A 17 6.60 5.05 -5.83
C PHE A 17 7.18 5.26 -7.22
N ASN A 18 6.52 4.79 -8.27
CA ASN A 18 6.96 5.03 -9.65
C ASN A 18 6.95 6.53 -9.98
N ALA A 19 5.93 7.27 -9.53
CA ALA A 19 5.85 8.72 -9.74
C ALA A 19 6.95 9.48 -9.00
N ILE A 20 7.22 9.16 -7.74
CA ILE A 20 8.31 9.76 -6.96
C ILE A 20 9.65 9.50 -7.64
N ASN A 21 9.93 8.24 -7.98
CA ASN A 21 11.18 7.87 -8.65
C ASN A 21 11.32 8.58 -10.01
N TRP A 22 10.22 8.78 -10.75
CA TRP A 22 10.26 9.51 -12.01
C TRP A 22 10.59 10.99 -11.79
N VAL A 23 9.98 11.66 -10.81
CA VAL A 23 10.29 13.05 -10.44
C VAL A 23 11.77 13.19 -10.01
N GLU A 24 12.34 12.19 -9.36
CA GLU A 24 13.75 12.17 -8.95
C GLU A 24 14.72 11.72 -10.08
N SER A 25 14.21 11.29 -11.23
CA SER A 25 15.03 10.72 -12.30
C SER A 25 15.64 11.76 -13.23
N SER A 26 16.70 11.38 -13.97
CA SER A 26 17.25 12.21 -15.05
C SER A 26 16.30 12.40 -16.24
N SER A 27 15.20 11.62 -16.30
CA SER A 27 14.15 11.73 -17.32
C SER A 27 13.02 12.65 -16.89
N TRP A 28 13.11 13.30 -15.72
CA TRP A 28 12.15 14.28 -15.28
C TRP A 28 12.24 15.54 -16.14
N ASP A 29 11.09 16.07 -16.55
CA ASP A 29 10.99 17.21 -17.46
C ASP A 29 10.43 18.47 -16.77
N GLY A 30 10.45 18.50 -15.44
CA GLY A 30 9.95 19.62 -14.63
C GLY A 30 8.44 19.61 -14.39
N ARG A 31 7.66 18.71 -15.00
CA ARG A 31 6.21 18.61 -14.78
C ARG A 31 5.88 17.80 -13.54
N LYS A 32 4.71 18.06 -12.94
CA LYS A 32 4.19 17.25 -11.82
C LYS A 32 3.70 15.89 -12.33
N ALA A 33 3.89 14.85 -11.54
CA ALA A 33 3.24 13.57 -11.76
C ALA A 33 1.87 13.54 -11.08
N ILE A 34 0.93 12.79 -11.65
CA ILE A 34 -0.37 12.50 -11.04
C ILE A 34 -0.51 11.00 -10.87
N VAL A 35 -0.96 10.59 -9.68
CA VAL A 35 -1.23 9.20 -9.34
C VAL A 35 -2.71 9.10 -8.97
N VAL A 36 -3.41 8.14 -9.57
CA VAL A 36 -4.80 7.85 -9.26
C VAL A 36 -4.88 6.42 -8.72
N ALA A 37 -5.42 6.28 -7.52
CA ALA A 37 -5.75 5.00 -6.91
C ALA A 37 -7.27 4.92 -6.79
N GLY A 38 -7.91 4.01 -7.52
CA GLY A 38 -9.36 3.83 -7.50
C GLY A 38 -9.74 2.37 -7.59
N ASP A 39 -10.82 1.99 -6.90
CA ASP A 39 -11.30 0.62 -6.86
C ASP A 39 -12.81 0.56 -6.57
N ILE A 40 -13.43 -0.54 -6.99
CA ILE A 40 -14.79 -0.96 -6.64
C ILE A 40 -14.68 -2.38 -6.07
N ALA A 41 -14.68 -2.47 -4.74
CA ALA A 41 -14.62 -3.73 -4.00
C ALA A 41 -16.02 -4.34 -3.89
N VAL A 42 -16.32 -5.30 -4.77
CA VAL A 42 -17.59 -6.05 -4.79
C VAL A 42 -17.36 -7.51 -4.38
N TYR A 43 -18.27 -8.04 -3.58
CA TYR A 43 -18.22 -9.41 -3.06
C TYR A 43 -19.55 -10.15 -3.29
N GLY A 44 -19.45 -11.46 -3.49
CA GLY A 44 -20.60 -12.35 -3.64
C GLY A 44 -21.49 -12.42 -2.39
N LYS A 45 -22.48 -13.33 -2.39
CA LYS A 45 -23.25 -13.62 -1.16
C LYS A 45 -22.32 -14.24 -0.14
N GLY A 46 -22.30 -13.72 1.09
CA GLY A 46 -21.46 -14.27 2.16
C GLY A 46 -20.98 -13.20 3.16
N PRO A 47 -20.14 -13.61 4.13
CA PRO A 47 -19.69 -12.75 5.23
C PRO A 47 -18.76 -11.61 4.79
N ALA A 48 -18.14 -11.69 3.60
CA ALA A 48 -17.30 -10.63 3.04
C ALA A 48 -18.10 -9.49 2.39
N ARG A 49 -19.41 -9.68 2.12
CA ARG A 49 -20.22 -8.65 1.46
C ARG A 49 -20.23 -7.28 2.17
N PRO A 50 -20.35 -7.21 3.51
CA PRO A 50 -20.34 -5.94 4.22
C PRO A 50 -18.99 -5.21 4.19
N THR A 51 -17.91 -5.85 3.74
CA THR A 51 -16.58 -5.24 3.62
C THR A 51 -16.31 -4.69 2.21
N GLY A 52 -17.34 -4.57 1.37
CA GLY A 52 -17.26 -3.88 0.09
C GLY A 52 -17.16 -2.36 0.23
N GLY A 53 -16.92 -1.69 -0.89
CA GLY A 53 -16.81 -0.23 -0.95
C GLY A 53 -16.32 0.24 -2.31
N ALA A 54 -16.35 1.55 -2.55
CA ALA A 54 -15.82 2.14 -3.77
C ALA A 54 -15.26 3.52 -3.45
N GLY A 55 -14.20 3.91 -4.17
CA GLY A 55 -13.59 5.21 -3.99
C GLY A 55 -12.41 5.43 -4.94
N ALA A 56 -12.01 6.70 -5.08
CA ALA A 56 -10.82 7.08 -5.83
C ALA A 56 -10.11 8.24 -5.13
N VAL A 57 -8.78 8.23 -5.17
CA VAL A 57 -7.92 9.28 -4.65
C VAL A 57 -6.93 9.68 -5.74
N ALA A 58 -6.84 10.98 -6.01
CA ALA A 58 -5.83 11.56 -6.89
C ALA A 58 -4.77 12.27 -6.05
N MET A 59 -3.49 11.97 -6.30
CA MET A 59 -2.34 12.56 -5.62
C MET A 59 -1.46 13.26 -6.64
N LEU A 60 -1.09 14.51 -6.37
CA LEU A 60 -0.19 15.30 -7.20
C LEU A 60 1.21 15.29 -6.58
N ILE A 61 2.21 14.89 -7.36
CA ILE A 61 3.58 14.64 -6.91
C ILE A 61 4.53 15.62 -7.60
N GLY A 62 5.43 16.22 -6.82
CA GLY A 62 6.45 17.16 -7.29
C GLY A 62 7.37 17.62 -6.16
N PRO A 63 8.37 18.46 -6.47
CA PRO A 63 9.28 19.03 -5.48
C PRO A 63 8.54 19.98 -4.52
N ASP A 64 9.19 20.31 -3.39
CA ASP A 64 8.71 21.25 -2.37
C ASP A 64 7.32 20.88 -1.81
N ALA A 65 7.06 19.58 -1.71
CA ALA A 65 5.78 19.05 -1.22
C ALA A 65 5.64 19.26 0.31
N PRO A 66 4.41 19.54 0.80
CA PRO A 66 4.15 19.64 2.23
C PRO A 66 4.20 18.27 2.94
N LEU A 67 4.04 17.18 2.19
CA LEU A 67 4.18 15.81 2.66
C LEU A 67 5.36 15.18 1.92
N VAL A 68 6.50 15.14 2.58
CA VAL A 68 7.77 14.67 2.00
C VAL A 68 7.94 13.18 2.32
N PHE A 69 8.43 12.41 1.35
CA PHE A 69 8.80 11.02 1.58
C PHE A 69 10.19 10.94 2.22
N ASP A 70 10.30 10.19 3.31
CA ASP A 70 11.60 9.82 3.88
C ASP A 70 12.28 8.77 2.99
N CYS A 71 12.99 9.26 1.97
CA CYS A 71 13.71 8.41 1.04
C CYS A 71 14.78 7.59 1.78
N GLY A 72 14.83 6.28 1.51
CA GLY A 72 15.81 5.36 2.09
C GLY A 72 15.30 4.50 3.26
N VAL A 73 14.20 4.87 3.92
CA VAL A 73 13.67 4.10 5.06
C VAL A 73 12.48 3.19 4.70
N ARG A 74 11.94 3.32 3.48
CA ARG A 74 10.89 2.44 2.93
C ARG A 74 11.25 0.96 3.08
N ALA A 75 10.30 0.15 3.57
CA ALA A 75 10.40 -1.29 3.63
C ALA A 75 9.31 -1.96 2.77
N SER A 76 9.59 -3.16 2.28
CA SER A 76 8.64 -3.94 1.48
C SER A 76 8.84 -5.42 1.75
N TYR A 77 7.73 -6.15 1.74
CA TYR A 77 7.68 -7.60 1.83
C TYR A 77 6.71 -8.09 0.76
N MET A 78 7.16 -9.03 -0.06
CA MET A 78 6.35 -9.63 -1.13
C MET A 78 6.53 -11.14 -1.03
N THR A 79 5.43 -11.86 -1.09
CA THR A 79 5.42 -13.32 -1.02
C THR A 79 4.33 -13.86 -1.92
N HIS A 80 4.53 -15.09 -2.40
CA HIS A 80 3.49 -15.80 -3.14
C HIS A 80 2.47 -16.36 -2.14
N ALA A 81 1.22 -15.96 -2.29
CA ALA A 81 0.10 -16.43 -1.46
C ALA A 81 -1.18 -16.50 -2.30
N TYR A 82 -2.09 -17.39 -1.89
CA TYR A 82 -3.44 -17.53 -2.44
C TYR A 82 -4.49 -17.18 -1.37
N ASP A 83 -4.27 -16.06 -0.69
CA ASP A 83 -5.13 -15.57 0.37
C ASP A 83 -6.35 -14.80 -0.17
N PHE A 84 -6.13 -13.94 -1.18
CA PHE A 84 -7.16 -13.19 -1.88
C PHE A 84 -6.77 -13.03 -3.37
N TYR A 85 -7.60 -13.52 -4.28
CA TYR A 85 -7.33 -13.43 -5.73
C TYR A 85 -8.60 -13.53 -6.59
N LYS A 86 -8.51 -13.10 -7.85
CA LYS A 86 -9.60 -13.13 -8.84
C LYS A 86 -9.21 -13.97 -10.05
N PRO A 87 -9.29 -15.32 -9.96
CA PRO A 87 -8.92 -16.23 -11.05
C PRO A 87 -10.00 -16.35 -12.12
N ASP A 88 -11.27 -16.10 -11.77
CA ASP A 88 -12.40 -16.15 -12.70
C ASP A 88 -12.55 -14.81 -13.41
N LEU A 89 -12.20 -14.78 -14.69
CA LEU A 89 -12.25 -13.58 -15.51
C LEU A 89 -13.68 -13.14 -15.87
N ALA A 90 -14.68 -14.01 -15.68
CA ALA A 90 -16.08 -13.69 -15.94
C ALA A 90 -16.81 -13.12 -14.71
N SER A 91 -16.16 -13.12 -13.54
CA SER A 91 -16.76 -12.72 -12.26
C SER A 91 -15.97 -11.59 -11.61
N GLU A 92 -16.69 -10.61 -11.05
CA GLU A 92 -16.08 -9.53 -10.27
C GLU A 92 -15.66 -9.98 -8.86
N PHE A 93 -16.20 -11.12 -8.39
CA PHE A 93 -16.06 -11.59 -7.03
C PHE A 93 -14.74 -12.32 -6.80
N PRO A 94 -14.01 -12.00 -5.71
CA PRO A 94 -12.77 -12.68 -5.37
C PRO A 94 -13.01 -14.05 -4.74
N TYR A 95 -12.01 -14.91 -4.89
CA TYR A 95 -11.78 -16.04 -4.01
C TYR A 95 -11.02 -15.54 -2.79
N VAL A 96 -11.53 -15.87 -1.59
CA VAL A 96 -11.00 -15.35 -0.33
C VAL A 96 -10.85 -16.49 0.67
N ASP A 97 -9.62 -16.74 1.10
CA ASP A 97 -9.35 -17.45 2.35
C ASP A 97 -9.14 -16.40 3.44
N GLY A 98 -10.20 -16.07 4.18
CA GLY A 98 -10.18 -15.00 5.17
C GLY A 98 -9.22 -15.26 6.34
N LYS A 99 -8.99 -16.53 6.71
CA LYS A 99 -8.04 -16.87 7.78
C LYS A 99 -6.62 -16.65 7.29
N LEU A 100 -6.30 -17.15 6.09
CA LEU A 100 -5.00 -16.96 5.48
C LEU A 100 -4.73 -15.48 5.20
N SER A 101 -5.72 -14.72 4.72
CA SER A 101 -5.59 -13.27 4.44
C SER A 101 -5.14 -12.48 5.67
N ILE A 102 -5.72 -12.77 6.84
CA ILE A 102 -5.31 -12.12 8.10
C ILE A 102 -3.87 -12.52 8.47
N GLN A 103 -3.51 -13.79 8.31
CA GLN A 103 -2.16 -14.28 8.62
C GLN A 103 -1.11 -13.64 7.69
N CYS A 104 -1.39 -13.59 6.39
CA CYS A 104 -0.53 -12.95 5.39
C CYS A 104 -0.37 -11.46 5.66
N TYR A 105 -1.46 -10.75 5.98
CA TYR A 105 -1.42 -9.32 6.32
C TYR A 105 -0.53 -9.04 7.54
N LEU A 106 -0.74 -9.76 8.64
CA LEU A 106 0.03 -9.56 9.87
C LEU A 106 1.51 -9.95 9.69
N SER A 107 1.79 -11.05 8.99
CA SER A 107 3.16 -11.44 8.64
C SER A 107 3.85 -10.38 7.79
N ALA A 108 3.18 -9.85 6.77
CA ALA A 108 3.72 -8.79 5.93
C ALA A 108 3.96 -7.50 6.73
N LEU A 109 3.07 -7.15 7.66
CA LEU A 109 3.23 -6.01 8.55
C LEU A 109 4.46 -6.18 9.44
N ASP A 110 4.64 -7.35 10.08
CA ASP A 110 5.80 -7.64 10.92
C ASP A 110 7.11 -7.53 10.13
N HIS A 111 7.17 -8.13 8.93
CA HIS A 111 8.36 -8.06 8.09
C HIS A 111 8.68 -6.63 7.64
N CYS A 112 7.66 -5.89 7.16
CA CYS A 112 7.83 -4.50 6.74
C CYS A 112 8.27 -3.61 7.91
N TYR A 113 7.63 -3.74 9.08
CA TYR A 113 7.94 -2.91 10.24
C TYR A 113 9.34 -3.20 10.79
N ASN A 114 9.75 -4.47 10.88
CA ASN A 114 11.09 -4.83 11.32
C ASN A 114 12.17 -4.29 10.38
N LEU A 115 11.94 -4.36 9.06
CA LEU A 115 12.85 -3.80 8.06
C LEU A 115 12.88 -2.26 8.12
N PHE A 116 11.72 -1.63 8.31
CA PHE A 116 11.61 -0.18 8.49
C PHE A 116 12.41 0.27 9.72
N CYS A 117 12.20 -0.35 10.88
CA CYS A 117 12.95 -0.06 12.10
C CYS A 117 14.46 -0.23 11.90
N LYS A 118 14.89 -1.28 11.19
CA LYS A 118 16.30 -1.51 10.86
C LYS A 118 16.88 -0.40 9.99
N LYS A 119 16.11 0.15 9.05
CA LYS A 119 16.54 1.26 8.19
C LYS A 119 16.51 2.59 8.95
N MET A 120 15.46 2.86 9.71
CA MET A 120 15.33 4.05 10.55
C MET A 120 16.49 4.17 11.52
N ARG A 121 16.89 3.08 12.20
CA ARG A 121 18.03 3.12 13.14
C ARG A 121 19.38 3.45 12.50
N LYS A 122 19.50 3.38 11.16
CA LYS A 122 20.69 3.86 10.45
C LYS A 122 20.66 5.37 10.20
N VAL A 123 19.46 5.94 10.12
CA VAL A 123 19.22 7.38 9.90
C VAL A 123 19.17 8.11 11.25
N ASP A 124 18.42 7.55 12.20
CA ASP A 124 18.27 8.01 13.57
C ASP A 124 18.56 6.84 14.54
N PRO A 125 19.77 6.76 15.12
CA PRO A 125 20.14 5.72 16.08
C PRO A 125 19.24 5.64 17.32
N GLU A 126 18.58 6.74 17.69
CA GLU A 126 17.69 6.83 18.85
C GLU A 126 16.25 6.43 18.53
N PHE A 127 15.96 5.97 17.30
CA PHE A 127 14.61 5.59 16.87
C PHE A 127 14.01 4.47 17.74
N LYS A 128 12.95 4.81 18.48
CA LYS A 128 12.29 3.95 19.49
C LYS A 128 11.06 3.21 18.93
N GLY A 129 10.96 3.04 17.62
CA GLY A 129 9.81 2.39 16.99
C GLY A 129 8.57 3.28 17.04
N LEU A 130 7.41 2.71 17.40
CA LEU A 130 6.12 3.41 17.43
C LEU A 130 6.14 4.69 18.28
N LEU A 131 6.94 4.75 19.34
CA LEU A 131 7.03 5.95 20.21
C LEU A 131 7.70 7.15 19.53
N SER A 132 8.39 6.92 18.41
CA SER A 132 9.04 7.96 17.60
C SER A 132 8.15 8.44 16.44
N LEU A 133 6.90 8.00 16.36
CA LEU A 133 5.97 8.33 15.27
C LEU A 133 4.73 9.04 15.81
N ASP A 134 4.35 10.15 15.21
CA ASP A 134 3.14 10.91 15.60
C ASP A 134 1.84 10.20 15.19
N GLY A 135 1.90 9.34 14.17
CA GLY A 135 0.76 8.61 13.67
C GLY A 135 1.17 7.45 12.75
N MET A 136 0.24 6.50 12.61
CA MET A 136 0.39 5.32 11.75
C MET A 136 -0.84 5.18 10.88
N LEU A 137 -0.62 5.09 9.56
CA LEU A 137 -1.67 4.88 8.56
C LEU A 137 -1.56 3.47 8.01
N PHE A 138 -2.71 2.83 7.80
CA PHE A 138 -2.81 1.45 7.34
C PHE A 138 -3.80 1.32 6.19
N HIS A 139 -3.61 0.29 5.37
CA HIS A 139 -4.69 -0.20 4.52
C HIS A 139 -5.85 -0.68 5.43
N SER A 140 -7.06 -0.18 5.17
CA SER A 140 -8.23 -0.42 6.02
C SER A 140 -9.33 -1.15 5.25
N PRO A 141 -9.23 -2.48 5.08
CA PRO A 141 -10.32 -3.25 4.49
C PRO A 141 -11.55 -3.28 5.41
N TYR A 142 -11.34 -3.19 6.72
CA TYR A 142 -12.34 -2.95 7.75
C TYR A 142 -11.67 -2.48 9.04
N CYS A 143 -12.35 -1.63 9.83
CA CYS A 143 -11.75 -0.98 11.00
C CYS A 143 -11.19 -1.94 12.06
N LYS A 144 -11.79 -3.13 12.20
CA LYS A 144 -11.33 -4.13 13.18
C LYS A 144 -9.96 -4.71 12.83
N LEU A 145 -9.55 -4.74 11.56
CA LEU A 145 -8.20 -5.16 11.19
C LEU A 145 -7.16 -4.11 11.60
N VAL A 146 -7.48 -2.83 11.40
CA VAL A 146 -6.60 -1.71 11.77
C VAL A 146 -6.36 -1.64 13.28
N GLN A 147 -7.33 -2.07 14.08
CA GLN A 147 -7.18 -2.13 15.54
C GLN A 147 -6.27 -3.28 16.03
N LYS A 148 -6.12 -4.35 15.25
CA LYS A 148 -5.34 -5.53 15.65
C LYS A 148 -3.86 -5.31 15.41
#